data_AF-A0A6A5UY00-F1
#
_entry.id   AF-A0A6A5UY00-F1
#
_cell.length_a   1.000
_cell.length_b   1.000
_cell.length_c   1.000
_cell.angle_alpha   90.00
_cell.angle_beta   90.00
_cell.angle_gamma   90.00
#
_symmetry.space_group_name_H-M   'P 1'
#
loop_
_entity.id
_entity.type
_entity.pdbx_description
1 polymer ?
#
loop_
_entity_poly.entity_id
_entity_poly.type
_entity_poly.pdbx_seq_one_letter_code
_entity_poly.pdbx_strand_id
1 'polypeptide(L)'
;MYVIWWHKPRQVTCPTVLREDRLPLISYMYLASRLSGKIPTSKFGMFRLPRPELEKLVYFEDGEPPFEAHQTTAGICRPHSEHSSTTGRFKLRSYTESFQRSNEDHEFMPQDPETEVNSELKRLAEEALPLYPLLRDRFLRNEKDSSGRTYHLPYIDELVQSHSLNWPNNGLLRRTQSLIMGMVLLGASMAYGAIRVAAWNYFFPSSLEQLFWWMSSIWVTACAAFWLITNLLVHVVPLINRIWIAYNERRLGRLGTVVITLLCILCGVSYILSRAYIVVEAFVSIRKMPRGVYEMPV
;
A
#
# COMPACT_ATOMS: atom_id res chain seq x y z
N MET A 1 22.01 -7.31 8.86
CA MET A 1 20.60 -7.13 8.42
C MET A 1 20.10 -8.48 7.96
N TYR A 2 19.09 -9.09 8.60
CA TYR A 2 18.59 -10.40 8.18
C TYR A 2 17.58 -10.21 7.04
N VAL A 3 17.95 -10.64 5.83
CA VAL A 3 17.06 -10.63 4.66
C VAL A 3 16.36 -11.98 4.59
N ILE A 4 15.06 -11.99 4.88
CA ILE A 4 14.23 -13.21 4.87
C ILE A 4 13.54 -13.28 3.50
N TRP A 5 13.90 -14.29 2.70
CA TRP A 5 13.33 -14.51 1.36
C TRP A 5 12.01 -15.29 1.44
N TRP A 6 10.92 -14.73 0.91
CA TRP A 6 9.58 -15.34 0.95
C TRP A 6 8.94 -15.48 -0.44
N HIS A 7 9.11 -16.67 -1.05
CA HIS A 7 8.15 -17.23 -2.03
C HIS A 7 8.16 -18.77 -1.98
N LYS A 8 8.22 -19.37 -0.79
CA LYS A 8 8.07 -20.82 -0.59
C LYS A 8 7.18 -21.10 0.61
N PRO A 9 6.33 -22.16 0.60
CA PRO A 9 5.64 -22.63 1.80
C PRO A 9 6.66 -23.39 2.66
N ARG A 10 7.65 -22.69 3.22
CA ARG A 10 8.63 -23.30 4.12
C ARG A 10 8.43 -22.76 5.51
N GLN A 11 8.44 -23.71 6.44
CA GLN A 11 8.05 -23.56 7.83
C GLN A 11 8.83 -22.45 8.51
N VAL A 12 8.13 -21.64 9.30
CA VAL A 12 8.68 -20.54 10.11
C VAL A 12 9.82 -21.02 11.02
N THR A 13 9.80 -22.30 11.38
CA THR A 13 10.80 -22.96 12.23
C THR A 13 12.18 -23.07 11.59
N CYS A 14 12.31 -22.89 10.28
CA CYS A 14 13.58 -23.02 9.56
C CYS A 14 13.81 -21.82 8.62
N PRO A 15 14.19 -20.63 9.16
CA PRO A 15 14.48 -19.48 8.33
C PRO A 15 15.65 -19.77 7.39
N THR A 16 15.54 -19.36 6.12
CA THR A 16 16.68 -19.38 5.21
C THR A 16 17.56 -18.19 5.52
N VAL A 17 18.68 -18.44 6.20
CA VAL A 17 19.68 -17.40 6.47
C VAL A 17 20.49 -17.17 5.20
N LEU A 18 20.36 -15.97 4.62
CA LEU A 18 21.23 -15.53 3.54
C LEU A 18 22.56 -15.10 4.15
N ARG A 19 23.63 -15.80 3.79
CA ARG A 19 25.01 -15.53 4.23
C ARG A 19 25.70 -14.57 3.24
N GLU A 20 26.86 -14.05 3.63
CA GLU A 20 27.65 -13.06 2.88
C GLU A 20 28.11 -13.57 1.50
N ASP A 21 28.20 -14.88 1.32
CA ASP A 21 28.47 -15.54 0.04
C ASP A 21 27.37 -15.29 -1.03
N ARG A 22 26.20 -14.78 -0.62
CA ARG A 22 25.07 -14.47 -1.51
C ARG A 22 24.85 -12.98 -1.72
N LEU A 23 25.85 -12.15 -1.43
CA LEU A 23 25.77 -10.70 -1.64
C LEU A 23 25.29 -10.30 -3.05
N PRO A 24 25.76 -10.90 -4.15
CA PRO A 24 25.22 -10.60 -5.49
C PRO A 24 23.70 -10.75 -5.59
N LEU A 25 23.18 -11.89 -5.10
CA LEU A 25 21.75 -12.18 -5.11
C LEU A 25 20.97 -11.21 -4.22
N ILE A 26 21.48 -10.90 -3.02
CA ILE A 26 20.85 -9.97 -2.09
C ILE A 26 20.78 -8.56 -2.70
N SER A 27 21.86 -8.11 -3.35
CA SER A 27 21.91 -6.82 -4.04
C SER A 27 20.88 -6.75 -5.16
N TYR A 28 20.77 -7.80 -5.98
CA TYR A 28 19.72 -7.89 -7.00
C TYR A 28 18.32 -7.84 -6.38
N MET A 29 18.05 -8.66 -5.36
CA MET A 29 16.76 -8.70 -4.68
C MET A 29 16.39 -7.34 -4.07
N TYR A 30 17.37 -6.64 -3.47
CA TYR A 30 17.18 -5.32 -2.90
C TYR A 30 16.84 -4.29 -3.98
N LEU A 31 17.62 -4.22 -5.07
CA LEU A 31 17.39 -3.28 -6.18
C LEU A 31 16.06 -3.53 -6.89
N ALA A 32 15.64 -4.80 -7.01
CA ALA A 32 14.34 -5.18 -7.57
C ALA A 32 13.15 -4.80 -6.67
N SER A 33 13.40 -4.56 -5.37
CA SER A 33 12.37 -4.31 -4.37
C SER A 33 12.16 -2.82 -4.10
N ARG A 34 10.95 -2.46 -3.67
CA ARG A 34 10.58 -1.07 -3.33
C ARG A 34 11.46 -0.42 -2.25
N LEU A 35 12.14 -1.23 -1.43
CA LEU A 35 13.07 -0.75 -0.41
C LEU A 35 14.23 0.06 -0.99
N SER A 36 14.66 -0.25 -2.21
CA SER A 36 15.70 0.53 -2.88
C SER A 36 15.20 1.87 -3.41
N GLY A 37 13.89 2.04 -3.57
CA GLY A 37 13.30 3.22 -4.21
C GLY A 37 13.24 4.43 -3.28
N LYS A 38 13.56 5.61 -3.84
CA LYS A 38 13.33 6.89 -3.14
C LYS A 38 11.83 7.19 -3.01
N ILE A 39 11.41 7.62 -1.83
CA ILE A 39 10.04 8.10 -1.60
C ILE A 39 9.88 9.43 -2.35
N PRO A 40 8.88 9.59 -3.22
CA PRO A 40 8.70 10.84 -3.95
C PRO A 40 8.42 11.98 -2.98
N THR A 41 9.22 13.04 -3.07
CA THR A 41 9.19 14.25 -2.20
C THR A 41 8.00 15.17 -2.45
N SER A 42 7.25 14.95 -3.54
CA SER A 42 6.09 15.78 -3.91
C SER A 42 4.96 15.72 -2.87
N LYS A 43 4.17 16.80 -2.74
CA LYS A 43 3.03 16.92 -1.80
C LYS A 43 1.96 15.83 -1.99
N PHE A 44 1.81 15.32 -3.22
CA PHE A 44 0.93 14.18 -3.53
C PHE A 44 1.70 12.84 -3.61
N GLY A 45 3.02 12.87 -3.51
CA GLY A 45 3.92 11.72 -3.51
C GLY A 45 3.72 10.80 -2.30
N MET A 46 3.17 11.31 -1.19
CA MET A 46 2.89 10.51 0.00
C MET A 46 1.96 9.31 -0.26
N PHE A 47 1.13 9.36 -1.32
CA PHE A 47 0.23 8.27 -1.71
C PHE A 47 0.83 7.33 -2.78
N ARG A 48 1.99 7.67 -3.34
CA ARG A 48 2.65 6.83 -4.35
C ARG A 48 3.63 5.89 -3.67
N LEU A 49 3.54 4.62 -4.03
CA LEU A 49 4.48 3.60 -3.57
C LEU A 49 5.86 3.88 -4.20
N PRO A 50 6.97 3.72 -3.45
CA PRO A 50 8.32 3.87 -3.99
C PRO A 50 8.52 2.91 -5.16
N ARG A 51 9.15 3.40 -6.23
CA ARG A 51 9.51 2.57 -7.38
C ARG A 51 10.92 2.00 -7.19
N PRO A 52 11.13 0.69 -7.38
CA PRO A 52 12.44 0.07 -7.24
C PRO A 52 13.45 0.69 -8.22
N GLU A 53 14.72 0.80 -7.81
CA GLU A 53 15.76 1.40 -8.66
C GLU A 53 16.00 0.58 -9.92
N LEU A 54 15.80 -0.74 -9.86
CA LEU A 54 15.93 -1.64 -11.00
C LEU A 54 14.90 -1.35 -12.11
N GLU A 55 13.75 -0.71 -11.78
CA GLU A 55 12.74 -0.28 -12.78
C GLU A 55 13.28 0.79 -13.73
N LYS A 56 14.25 1.57 -13.27
CA LYS A 56 14.90 2.61 -14.08
C LYS A 56 16.02 2.04 -14.96
N LEU A 57 16.34 0.76 -14.81
CA LEU A 57 17.49 0.13 -15.45
C LEU A 57 17.03 -0.87 -16.52
N VAL A 58 17.86 -1.03 -17.54
CA VAL A 58 17.74 -2.04 -18.58
C VAL A 58 19.03 -2.82 -18.65
N TYR A 59 18.94 -4.12 -18.94
CA TYR A 59 20.10 -4.99 -19.05
C TYR A 59 20.48 -5.18 -20.52
N PHE A 60 21.73 -4.88 -20.85
CA PHE A 60 22.32 -5.16 -22.15
C PHE A 60 23.24 -6.37 -22.01
N GLU A 61 23.01 -7.38 -22.84
CA GLU A 61 23.93 -8.49 -22.97
C GLU A 61 25.08 -8.07 -23.90
N ASP A 62 26.34 -8.23 -23.47
CA ASP A 62 27.48 -8.01 -24.35
C ASP A 62 27.60 -9.21 -25.30
N GLY A 63 26.71 -9.25 -26.28
CA GLY A 63 26.57 -10.31 -27.28
C GLY A 63 26.34 -9.68 -28.66
N GLU A 64 27.44 -9.60 -29.41
CA GLU A 64 27.63 -9.09 -30.77
C GLU A 64 27.49 -7.56 -31.00
N PRO A 65 28.55 -6.87 -31.48
CA PRO A 65 28.37 -5.58 -32.14
C PRO A 65 27.42 -5.76 -33.33
N PRO A 66 26.71 -4.70 -33.76
CA PRO A 66 25.92 -4.78 -34.99
C PRO A 66 26.87 -5.21 -36.11
N PHE A 67 26.57 -6.38 -36.68
CA PHE A 67 27.28 -7.00 -37.79
C PHE A 67 27.47 -5.94 -38.90
N GLU A 68 28.67 -5.37 -39.02
CA GLU A 68 29.06 -4.72 -40.25
C GLU A 68 29.10 -5.83 -41.31
N ALA A 69 28.19 -5.72 -42.27
CA ALA A 69 28.04 -6.70 -43.33
C ALA A 69 29.29 -6.74 -44.20
N HIS A 70 30.22 -7.63 -43.90
CA HIS A 70 31.19 -8.14 -44.85
C HIS A 70 31.06 -9.67 -44.94
N GLN A 71 30.55 -10.11 -46.10
CA GLN A 71 30.73 -11.46 -46.64
C GLN A 71 32.25 -11.76 -46.59
N THR A 72 32.76 -12.96 -46.27
CA THR A 72 32.61 -14.18 -47.09
C THR A 72 33.26 -15.40 -46.38
N THR A 73 32.63 -16.58 -46.52
CA THR A 73 33.19 -17.95 -46.57
C THR A 73 33.93 -18.63 -45.39
N ALA A 74 33.22 -19.66 -44.88
CA ALA A 74 33.62 -21.07 -44.76
C ALA A 74 34.53 -21.54 -43.61
N GLY A 75 33.94 -22.38 -42.75
CA GLY A 75 34.54 -23.68 -42.42
C GLY A 75 34.69 -24.03 -40.94
N ILE A 76 34.12 -25.19 -40.61
CA ILE A 76 34.47 -26.12 -39.51
C ILE A 76 33.66 -26.01 -38.21
N CYS A 77 32.87 -27.06 -37.99
CA CYS A 77 32.16 -27.40 -36.76
C CYS A 77 33.13 -27.76 -35.62
N ARG A 78 32.82 -27.29 -34.41
CA ARG A 78 33.21 -27.91 -33.15
C ARG A 78 32.09 -27.72 -32.11
N PRO A 79 31.58 -28.80 -31.48
CA PRO A 79 30.72 -28.67 -30.31
C PRO A 79 31.61 -28.76 -29.06
N HIS A 80 31.78 -27.65 -28.36
CA HIS A 80 32.17 -27.69 -26.95
C HIS A 80 31.29 -26.70 -26.19
N SER A 81 30.54 -27.27 -25.25
CA SER A 81 29.77 -26.58 -24.22
C SER A 81 30.72 -25.81 -23.30
N GLU A 82 31.10 -24.61 -23.70
CA GLU A 82 31.60 -23.60 -22.78
C GLU A 82 30.43 -22.68 -22.47
N HIS A 83 30.06 -22.58 -21.20
CA HIS A 83 29.20 -21.47 -20.73
C HIS A 83 29.99 -20.19 -20.98
N SER A 84 29.83 -19.61 -22.17
CA SER A 84 30.27 -18.26 -22.46
C SER A 84 29.67 -17.38 -21.37
N SER A 85 30.52 -16.86 -20.49
CA SER A 85 30.14 -15.90 -19.47
C SER A 85 29.79 -14.61 -20.20
N THR A 86 28.56 -14.54 -20.73
CA THR A 86 27.97 -13.35 -21.32
C THR A 86 27.95 -12.30 -20.23
N THR A 87 28.96 -11.45 -20.27
CA THR A 87 29.04 -10.30 -19.39
C THR A 87 28.00 -9.32 -19.93
N GLY A 88 27.17 -8.76 -19.07
CA GLY A 88 26.19 -7.78 -19.49
C GLY A 88 26.07 -6.73 -18.42
N ARG A 89 25.59 -5.54 -18.80
CA ARG A 89 25.61 -4.36 -17.94
C ARG A 89 24.24 -3.73 -17.84
N PHE A 90 23.89 -3.27 -16.65
CA PHE A 90 22.75 -2.41 -16.44
C PHE A 90 23.07 -0.99 -16.91
N LYS A 91 22.17 -0.41 -17.70
CA LYS A 91 22.20 1.00 -18.06
C LYS A 91 20.89 1.66 -17.70
N LEU A 92 20.93 2.97 -17.51
CA LEU A 92 19.72 3.75 -17.29
C LEU A 92 18.84 3.68 -18.54
N ARG A 93 17.55 3.40 -18.36
CA ARG A 93 16.57 3.45 -19.43
C ARG A 93 16.50 4.89 -19.93
N SER A 94 16.87 5.14 -21.18
CA SER A 94 16.71 6.45 -21.82
C SER A 94 15.22 6.82 -21.79
N TYR A 95 14.87 7.71 -20.87
CA TYR A 95 13.50 8.09 -20.57
C TYR A 95 13.04 9.14 -21.58
N THR A 96 12.95 8.78 -22.85
CA THR A 96 12.64 9.77 -23.90
C THR A 96 11.22 9.65 -24.48
N GLU A 97 10.47 8.54 -24.35
CA GLU A 97 9.20 8.45 -25.12
C GLU A 97 7.94 7.86 -24.46
N SER A 98 7.94 7.36 -23.21
CA SER A 98 6.71 6.73 -22.66
C SER A 98 6.06 7.40 -21.44
N PHE A 99 6.58 8.53 -20.94
CA PHE A 99 5.98 9.17 -19.76
C PHE A 99 5.98 10.71 -19.78
N GLN A 100 5.84 11.32 -20.95
CA GLN A 100 5.60 12.76 -21.07
C GLN A 100 4.13 13.12 -20.79
N ARG A 101 3.57 12.57 -19.69
CA ARG A 101 2.24 12.90 -19.20
C ARG A 101 2.04 12.63 -17.71
N SER A 102 2.98 13.05 -16.86
CA SER A 102 2.61 13.69 -15.59
C SER A 102 3.85 14.22 -14.86
N ASN A 103 3.94 15.55 -14.82
CA ASN A 103 4.70 16.39 -13.90
C ASN A 103 6.23 16.40 -14.03
N GLU A 104 6.67 17.50 -14.66
CA GLU A 104 7.90 18.21 -14.36
C GLU A 104 7.99 18.50 -12.85
N ASP A 105 9.10 18.09 -12.25
CA ASP A 105 9.74 18.77 -11.12
C ASP A 105 11.23 18.41 -11.25
N HIS A 106 11.99 19.28 -11.90
CA HIS A 106 13.44 19.20 -11.98
C HIS A 106 14.03 19.61 -10.61
N GLU A 107 14.28 18.64 -9.73
CA GLU A 107 15.13 18.86 -8.56
C GLU A 107 16.60 18.59 -8.90
N PHE A 108 17.42 19.59 -8.63
CA PHE A 108 18.88 19.60 -8.73
C PHE A 108 19.47 18.51 -7.82
N MET A 109 20.12 17.49 -8.39
CA MET A 109 20.76 16.42 -7.61
C MET A 109 22.09 16.92 -7.01
N PRO A 110 22.26 16.96 -5.69
CA PRO A 110 23.59 17.02 -5.09
C PRO A 110 24.29 15.66 -5.33
N GLN A 111 25.59 15.68 -5.63
CA GLN A 111 26.42 14.48 -5.64
C GLN A 111 26.54 13.94 -4.22
N ASP A 112 25.72 12.95 -3.89
CA ASP A 112 25.57 12.35 -2.56
C ASP A 112 26.39 11.03 -2.48
N PRO A 113 27.04 10.67 -1.36
CA PRO A 113 27.62 9.34 -1.06
C PRO A 113 26.72 8.13 -1.39
N GLU A 114 25.42 8.32 -1.53
CA GLU A 114 24.49 7.30 -2.03
C GLU A 114 24.84 6.80 -3.44
N THR A 115 25.55 7.60 -4.24
CA THR A 115 25.89 7.25 -5.64
C THR A 115 26.90 6.10 -5.69
N GLU A 116 27.86 6.08 -4.77
CA GLU A 116 28.91 5.05 -4.70
C GLU A 116 28.35 3.71 -4.22
N VAL A 117 27.53 3.73 -3.15
CA VAL A 117 26.81 2.55 -2.66
C VAL A 117 25.89 1.98 -3.73
N ASN A 118 25.17 2.84 -4.46
CA ASN A 118 24.32 2.41 -5.55
C ASN A 118 25.12 1.83 -6.73
N SER A 119 26.32 2.34 -7.03
CA SER A 119 27.17 1.74 -8.07
C SER A 119 27.67 0.35 -7.69
N GLU A 120 28.04 0.14 -6.43
CA GLU A 120 28.51 -1.16 -5.95
C GLU A 120 27.38 -2.19 -5.88
N LEU A 121 26.19 -1.78 -5.41
CA LEU A 121 24.99 -2.63 -5.45
C LEU A 121 24.62 -3.04 -6.88
N LYS A 122 24.74 -2.13 -7.85
CA LYS A 122 24.50 -2.44 -9.27
C LYS A 122 25.52 -3.44 -9.78
N ARG A 123 26.81 -3.24 -9.50
CA ARG A 123 27.88 -4.17 -9.88
C ARG A 123 27.64 -5.58 -9.33
N LEU A 124 27.28 -5.68 -8.04
CA LEU A 124 26.95 -6.96 -7.41
C LEU A 124 25.68 -7.59 -8.01
N ALA A 125 24.68 -6.78 -8.39
CA ALA A 125 23.48 -7.29 -9.03
C ALA A 125 23.74 -7.79 -10.47
N GLU A 126 24.69 -7.19 -11.20
CA GLU A 126 25.16 -7.70 -12.50
C GLU A 126 25.86 -9.05 -12.33
N GLU A 127 26.71 -9.18 -11.32
CA GLU A 127 27.39 -10.43 -10.96
C GLU A 127 26.42 -11.56 -10.58
N ALA A 128 25.23 -11.22 -10.08
CA ALA A 128 24.20 -12.19 -9.74
C ALA A 128 23.62 -12.90 -10.97
N LEU A 129 23.59 -12.26 -12.14
CA LEU A 129 22.94 -12.80 -13.33
C LEU A 129 23.62 -14.06 -13.90
N PRO A 130 24.95 -14.12 -14.07
CA PRO A 130 25.62 -15.36 -14.46
C PRO A 130 25.57 -16.43 -13.37
N LEU A 131 25.55 -16.04 -12.08
CA LEU A 131 25.48 -16.98 -10.96
C LEU A 131 24.10 -17.64 -10.79
N TYR A 132 23.04 -16.93 -11.16
CA TYR A 132 21.65 -17.36 -10.97
C TYR A 132 20.83 -17.21 -12.27
N PRO A 133 20.96 -18.15 -13.22
CA PRO A 133 20.31 -18.05 -14.54
C PRO A 133 18.78 -17.96 -14.46
N LEU A 134 18.16 -18.48 -13.39
CA LEU A 134 16.73 -18.35 -13.13
C LEU A 134 16.24 -16.90 -13.00
N LEU A 135 17.11 -15.96 -12.62
CA LEU A 135 16.76 -14.54 -12.60
C LEU A 135 16.58 -14.03 -14.04
N ARG A 136 17.45 -14.47 -14.94
CA ARG A 136 17.47 -14.08 -16.34
C ARG A 136 16.28 -14.62 -17.11
N ASP A 137 15.85 -15.85 -16.81
CA ASP A 137 14.64 -16.45 -17.40
C ASP A 137 13.36 -15.66 -17.08
N ARG A 138 13.37 -14.85 -16.02
CA ARG A 138 12.23 -14.02 -15.60
C ARG A 138 12.24 -12.62 -16.20
N PHE A 139 13.27 -12.26 -16.96
CA PHE A 139 13.32 -10.94 -17.59
C PHE A 139 12.20 -10.80 -18.61
N LEU A 140 11.59 -9.62 -18.65
CA LEU A 140 10.52 -9.34 -19.60
C LEU A 140 11.10 -9.17 -21.02
N ARG A 141 10.25 -9.48 -22.00
CA ARG A 141 10.58 -9.62 -23.44
C ARG A 141 11.51 -8.54 -23.97
N ASN A 142 12.44 -8.97 -24.81
CA ASN A 142 13.42 -8.16 -25.53
C ASN A 142 12.77 -6.97 -26.27
N GLU A 143 13.18 -5.75 -25.93
CA GLU A 143 12.88 -4.54 -26.69
C GLU A 143 14.16 -4.09 -27.41
N LYS A 144 14.00 -3.40 -28.55
CA LYS A 144 15.13 -2.77 -29.24
C LYS A 144 15.17 -1.29 -28.87
N ASP A 145 16.35 -0.80 -28.53
CA ASP A 145 16.59 0.64 -28.40
C ASP A 145 16.55 1.30 -29.80
N SER A 146 16.43 2.62 -29.82
CA SER A 146 16.61 3.52 -30.98
C SER A 146 17.83 3.18 -31.86
N SER A 147 18.89 2.65 -31.25
CA SER A 147 20.12 2.19 -31.92
C SER A 147 20.05 0.74 -32.44
N GLY A 148 18.89 0.09 -32.40
CA GLY A 148 18.69 -1.30 -32.83
C GLY A 148 19.21 -2.37 -31.87
N ARG A 149 19.83 -1.98 -30.76
CA ARG A 149 20.37 -2.91 -29.74
C ARG A 149 19.26 -3.52 -28.92
N THR A 150 19.30 -4.83 -28.74
CA THR A 150 18.34 -5.55 -27.92
C THR A 150 18.69 -5.36 -26.45
N TYR A 151 17.71 -5.00 -25.64
CA TYR A 151 17.83 -4.93 -24.19
C TYR A 151 16.72 -5.72 -23.50
N HIS A 152 17.00 -6.13 -22.28
CA HIS A 152 16.08 -6.87 -21.45
C HIS A 152 15.61 -6.02 -20.27
N LEU A 153 14.33 -6.15 -19.96
CA LEU A 153 13.73 -5.53 -18.79
C LEU A 153 13.90 -6.46 -17.59
N PRO A 154 14.62 -6.02 -16.54
CA PRO A 154 14.84 -6.85 -15.37
C PRO A 154 13.51 -7.19 -14.69
N TYR A 155 13.44 -8.38 -14.09
CA TYR A 155 12.29 -8.79 -13.29
C TYR A 155 12.20 -7.91 -12.02
N ILE A 156 11.05 -7.27 -11.84
CA ILE A 156 10.79 -6.35 -10.72
C ILE A 156 9.68 -6.96 -9.88
N ASP A 157 9.98 -7.21 -8.61
CA ASP A 157 9.05 -7.78 -7.65
C ASP A 157 9.48 -7.42 -6.22
N GLU A 158 8.58 -7.51 -5.24
CA GLU A 158 8.89 -7.23 -3.84
C GLU A 158 9.64 -8.38 -3.16
N LEU A 159 10.81 -8.73 -3.70
CA LEU A 159 11.67 -9.82 -3.24
C LEU A 159 12.22 -9.62 -1.82
N VAL A 160 12.31 -8.36 -1.37
CA VAL A 160 12.72 -7.93 -0.04
C VAL A 160 11.68 -6.95 0.51
N GLN A 161 11.16 -7.27 1.68
CA GLN A 161 10.26 -6.40 2.44
C GLN A 161 10.80 -6.19 3.85
N SER A 162 10.55 -5.02 4.44
CA SER A 162 10.95 -4.72 5.83
C SER A 162 10.12 -5.47 6.88
N HIS A 163 8.98 -6.02 6.47
CA HIS A 163 8.04 -6.74 7.31
C HIS A 163 7.26 -7.71 6.43
N SER A 164 6.83 -8.84 6.99
CA SER A 164 5.97 -9.77 6.27
C SER A 164 4.52 -9.28 6.27
N LEU A 165 3.93 -9.17 5.07
CA LEU A 165 2.52 -8.79 4.87
C LEU A 165 1.51 -9.84 5.35
N ASN A 166 1.94 -11.09 5.54
CA ASN A 166 1.08 -12.21 5.95
C ASN A 166 1.38 -12.68 7.37
N TRP A 167 2.33 -12.05 8.06
CA TRP A 167 2.62 -12.34 9.46
C TRP A 167 1.63 -11.61 10.36
N PRO A 168 1.08 -12.23 11.42
CA PRO A 168 0.24 -11.54 12.40
C PRO A 168 1.06 -10.43 13.07
N ASN A 169 0.99 -9.23 12.49
CA ASN A 169 1.56 -8.00 13.00
C ASN A 169 0.39 -7.05 13.26
N ASN A 170 0.47 -6.29 14.34
CA ASN A 170 -0.44 -5.18 14.65
C ASN A 170 -0.65 -4.21 13.45
N GLY A 171 0.30 -4.19 12.50
CA GLY A 171 0.21 -3.45 11.23
C GLY A 171 -0.73 -4.03 10.16
N LEU A 172 -1.01 -5.34 10.13
CA LEU A 172 -1.90 -5.94 9.11
C LEU A 172 -3.32 -5.39 9.20
N LEU A 173 -3.83 -5.27 10.44
CA LEU A 173 -5.11 -4.65 10.74
C LEU A 173 -5.06 -3.12 10.62
N ARG A 174 -3.94 -2.49 10.28
CA ARG A 174 -3.78 -1.03 10.34
C ARG A 174 -3.41 -0.39 8.99
N ARG A 175 -2.81 -1.14 8.05
CA ARG A 175 -2.07 -0.52 6.94
C ARG A 175 -2.92 0.13 5.85
N THR A 176 -4.18 -0.24 5.64
CA THR A 176 -5.10 0.53 4.75
C THR A 176 -6.54 0.02 4.80
N GLN A 177 -6.75 -1.30 4.81
CA GLN A 177 -8.11 -1.85 4.70
C GLN A 177 -9.01 -1.50 5.88
N SER A 178 -8.53 -1.55 7.12
CA SER A 178 -9.38 -1.30 8.29
C SER A 178 -9.80 0.16 8.42
N LEU A 179 -8.93 1.11 8.08
CA LEU A 179 -9.22 2.54 8.21
C LEU A 179 -10.19 2.97 7.12
N ILE A 180 -9.98 2.52 5.87
CA ILE A 180 -10.91 2.75 4.77
C ILE A 180 -12.25 2.07 5.05
N MET A 181 -12.24 0.80 5.49
CA MET A 181 -13.46 0.10 5.88
C MET A 181 -14.18 0.81 7.02
N GLY A 182 -13.45 1.30 8.02
CA GLY A 182 -13.99 2.11 9.11
C GLY A 182 -14.64 3.39 8.60
N MET A 183 -13.97 4.15 7.71
CA MET A 183 -14.52 5.36 7.10
C MET A 183 -15.80 5.07 6.31
N VAL A 184 -15.84 4.00 5.53
CA VAL A 184 -17.03 3.59 4.77
C VAL A 184 -18.18 3.22 5.70
N LEU A 185 -17.93 2.39 6.72
CA LEU A 185 -18.96 1.95 7.68
C LEU A 185 -19.49 3.11 8.53
N LEU A 186 -18.61 4.03 8.95
CA LEU A 186 -18.99 5.23 9.70
C LEU A 186 -19.75 6.22 8.82
N GLY A 187 -19.32 6.40 7.56
CA GLY A 187 -20.01 7.23 6.58
C GLY A 187 -21.41 6.71 6.28
N ALA A 188 -21.56 5.40 6.05
CA ALA A 188 -22.87 4.76 5.90
C ALA A 188 -23.74 4.92 7.15
N SER A 189 -23.16 4.77 8.35
CA SER A 189 -23.87 4.96 9.62
C SER A 189 -24.33 6.41 9.82
N MET A 190 -23.51 7.39 9.41
CA MET A 190 -23.85 8.80 9.45
C MET A 190 -25.00 9.12 8.48
N ALA A 191 -24.93 8.62 7.25
CA ALA A 191 -26.00 8.78 6.26
C ALA A 191 -27.33 8.17 6.76
N TYR A 192 -27.27 6.98 7.33
CA TYR A 192 -28.45 6.34 7.94
C TYR A 192 -29.02 7.14 9.11
N GLY A 193 -28.17 7.72 9.97
CA GLY A 193 -28.59 8.63 11.03
C GLY A 193 -29.22 9.92 10.49
N ALA A 194 -28.64 10.50 9.43
CA ALA A 194 -29.15 11.71 8.80
C ALA A 194 -30.54 11.51 8.18
N ILE A 195 -30.84 10.34 7.60
CA ILE A 195 -32.19 9.99 7.13
C ILE A 195 -33.20 10.05 8.27
N ARG A 196 -32.82 9.55 9.46
CA ARG A 196 -33.67 9.65 10.66
C ARG A 196 -33.88 11.10 11.05
N VAL A 197 -32.82 11.90 11.13
CA VAL A 197 -32.94 13.35 11.43
C VAL A 197 -33.83 14.06 10.40
N ALA A 198 -33.76 13.69 9.11
CA ALA A 198 -34.56 14.28 8.04
C ALA A 198 -36.07 13.98 8.20
N ALA A 199 -36.45 12.89 8.86
CA ALA A 199 -37.84 12.58 9.20
C ALA A 199 -38.35 13.43 10.39
N TRP A 200 -37.88 14.67 10.53
CA TRP A 200 -38.09 15.54 11.69
C TRP A 200 -39.57 15.74 12.06
N ASN A 201 -40.44 15.77 11.05
CA ASN A 201 -41.88 16.03 11.17
C ASN A 201 -42.73 14.76 11.24
N TYR A 202 -42.17 13.64 11.70
CA TYR A 202 -42.93 12.40 11.84
C TYR A 202 -43.98 12.50 12.96
N PHE A 203 -45.10 11.80 12.80
CA PHE A 203 -46.18 11.79 13.79
C PHE A 203 -45.77 10.94 14.99
N PHE A 204 -45.75 11.56 16.18
CA PHE A 204 -45.53 10.89 17.45
C PHE A 204 -46.73 11.05 18.38
N PRO A 205 -47.06 10.03 19.19
CA PRO A 205 -48.17 10.08 20.15
C PRO A 205 -47.98 11.14 21.23
N SER A 206 -46.75 11.42 21.63
CA SER A 206 -46.41 12.42 22.65
C SER A 206 -45.22 13.29 22.25
N SER A 207 -45.20 14.53 22.75
CA SER A 207 -44.10 15.47 22.52
C SER A 207 -42.77 15.03 23.15
N LEU A 208 -42.82 14.22 24.21
CA LEU A 208 -41.62 13.68 24.85
C LEU A 208 -40.97 12.58 24.01
N GLU A 209 -41.76 11.66 23.44
CA GLU A 209 -41.26 10.63 22.51
C GLU A 209 -40.62 11.31 21.28
N GLN A 210 -41.23 12.37 20.76
CA GLN A 210 -40.68 13.16 19.66
C GLN A 210 -39.34 13.82 20.03
N LEU A 211 -39.25 14.47 21.20
CA LEU A 211 -38.02 15.11 21.66
C LEU A 211 -36.89 14.08 21.85
N PHE A 212 -37.18 12.96 22.52
CA PHE A 212 -36.18 11.90 22.72
C PHE A 212 -35.73 11.29 21.41
N TRP A 213 -36.63 11.16 20.44
CA TRP A 213 -36.30 10.68 19.11
C TRP A 213 -35.39 11.66 18.35
N TRP A 214 -35.64 12.97 18.42
CA TRP A 214 -34.77 14.00 17.85
C TRP A 214 -33.39 13.98 18.49
N MET A 215 -33.33 14.03 19.83
CA MET A 215 -32.07 14.04 20.58
C MET A 215 -31.25 12.78 20.29
N SER A 216 -31.89 11.60 20.25
CA SER A 216 -31.22 10.34 19.93
C SER A 216 -30.72 10.29 18.49
N SER A 217 -31.51 10.78 17.53
CA SER A 217 -31.13 10.78 16.11
C SER A 217 -29.99 11.76 15.81
N ILE A 218 -30.04 12.95 16.40
CA ILE A 218 -28.93 13.92 16.34
C ILE A 218 -27.68 13.33 16.99
N TRP A 219 -27.80 12.75 18.19
CA TRP A 219 -26.66 12.18 18.92
C TRP A 219 -25.96 11.07 18.14
N VAL A 220 -26.72 10.08 17.62
CA VAL A 220 -26.18 8.97 16.82
C VAL A 220 -25.46 9.49 15.57
N THR A 221 -26.03 10.49 14.89
CA THR A 221 -25.45 11.10 13.69
C THR A 221 -24.17 11.86 14.05
N ALA A 222 -24.18 12.64 15.13
CA ALA A 222 -23.03 13.40 15.61
C ALA A 222 -21.88 12.48 16.05
N CYS A 223 -22.16 11.38 16.75
CA CYS A 223 -21.15 10.37 17.09
C CYS A 223 -20.52 9.74 15.85
N ALA A 224 -21.34 9.34 14.86
CA ALA A 224 -20.82 8.77 13.62
C ALA A 224 -19.94 9.79 12.85
N ALA A 225 -20.37 11.05 12.78
CA ALA A 225 -19.60 12.13 12.16
C ALA A 225 -18.28 12.41 12.92
N PHE A 226 -18.30 12.45 14.24
CA PHE A 226 -17.09 12.62 15.06
C PHE A 226 -16.07 11.51 14.81
N TRP A 227 -16.50 10.25 14.79
CA TRP A 227 -15.63 9.12 14.49
C TRP A 227 -15.14 9.13 13.04
N LEU A 228 -15.96 9.56 12.08
CA LEU A 228 -15.55 9.71 10.68
C LEU A 228 -14.47 10.78 10.55
N ILE A 229 -14.68 11.95 11.16
CA ILE A 229 -13.74 13.07 11.13
C ILE A 229 -12.43 12.69 11.80
N THR A 230 -12.45 12.03 12.95
CA THR A 230 -11.22 11.58 13.62
C THR A 230 -10.45 10.57 12.77
N ASN A 231 -11.13 9.62 12.11
CA ASN A 231 -10.48 8.69 11.17
C ASN A 231 -9.88 9.43 9.96
N LEU A 232 -10.63 10.36 9.37
CA LEU A 232 -10.13 11.19 8.27
C LEU A 232 -8.91 12.02 8.71
N LEU A 233 -8.95 12.57 9.91
CA LEU A 233 -7.90 13.40 10.46
C LEU A 233 -6.64 12.58 10.79
N VAL A 234 -6.78 11.35 11.30
CA VAL A 234 -5.68 10.39 11.45
C VAL A 234 -5.04 10.07 10.10
N HIS A 235 -5.83 9.97 9.04
CA HIS A 235 -5.34 9.67 7.70
C HIS A 235 -4.60 10.87 7.06
N VAL A 236 -5.08 12.10 7.29
CA VAL A 236 -4.50 13.31 6.68
C VAL A 236 -3.34 13.87 7.50
N VAL A 237 -3.37 13.76 8.83
CA VAL A 237 -2.41 14.44 9.72
C VAL A 237 -1.48 13.43 10.40
N PRO A 238 -0.17 13.38 10.03
CA PRO A 238 0.77 12.40 10.58
C PRO A 238 1.01 12.57 12.09
N LEU A 239 0.86 13.80 12.61
CA LEU A 239 0.96 14.07 14.05
C LEU A 239 -0.12 13.32 14.85
N ILE A 240 -1.34 13.29 14.33
CA ILE A 240 -2.49 12.66 15.00
C ILE A 240 -2.38 11.15 14.90
N ASN A 241 -1.91 10.63 13.76
CA ASN A 241 -1.54 9.22 13.67
C ASN A 241 -0.48 8.85 14.72
N ARG A 242 0.56 9.68 14.92
CA ARG A 242 1.60 9.44 15.93
C ARG A 242 1.03 9.39 17.35
N ILE A 243 0.11 10.30 17.70
CA ILE A 243 -0.58 10.28 19.00
C ILE A 243 -1.42 9.00 19.14
N TRP A 244 -2.14 8.60 18.09
CA TRP A 244 -2.94 7.38 18.09
C TRP A 244 -2.08 6.11 18.21
N ILE A 245 -0.91 6.07 17.55
CA ILE A 245 0.11 5.02 17.75
C ILE A 245 0.55 4.99 19.21
N ALA A 246 0.93 6.14 19.78
CA ALA A 246 1.39 6.22 21.16
C ALA A 246 0.32 5.79 22.18
N TYR A 247 -0.95 6.12 21.94
CA TYR A 247 -2.07 5.63 22.73
C TYR A 247 -2.21 4.11 22.63
N ASN A 248 -2.21 3.55 21.42
CA ASN A 248 -2.39 2.11 21.21
C ASN A 248 -1.23 1.28 21.76
N GLU A 249 0.00 1.78 21.67
CA GLU A 249 1.18 1.16 22.27
C GLU A 249 1.27 1.38 23.79
N ARG A 250 0.27 2.03 24.40
CA ARG A 250 0.23 2.40 25.83
C ARG A 250 1.46 3.21 26.27
N ARG A 251 2.09 3.92 25.32
CA ARG A 251 3.20 4.84 25.59
C ARG A 251 2.71 6.21 26.06
N LEU A 252 1.43 6.51 25.89
CA LEU A 252 0.81 7.71 26.43
C LEU A 252 0.76 7.63 27.96
N GLY A 253 0.94 8.75 28.64
CA GLY A 253 0.88 8.80 30.11
C GLY A 253 -0.41 8.16 30.66
N ARG A 254 -0.35 7.58 31.86
CA ARG A 254 -1.48 6.86 32.48
C ARG A 254 -2.77 7.70 32.48
N LEU A 255 -2.67 8.99 32.80
CA LEU A 255 -3.81 9.91 32.80
C LEU A 255 -4.45 10.04 31.41
N GLY A 256 -3.65 10.28 30.36
CA GLY A 256 -4.15 10.40 28.99
C GLY A 256 -4.82 9.12 28.52
N THR A 257 -4.25 7.97 28.87
CA THR A 257 -4.83 6.66 28.52
C THR A 257 -6.20 6.45 29.20
N VAL A 258 -6.31 6.77 30.50
CA VAL A 258 -7.56 6.64 31.26
C VAL A 258 -8.64 7.57 30.71
N VAL A 259 -8.30 8.83 30.45
CA VAL A 259 -9.25 9.83 29.92
C VAL A 259 -9.80 9.40 28.56
N ILE A 260 -8.93 9.01 27.62
CA ILE A 260 -9.36 8.56 26.29
C ILE A 260 -10.21 7.29 26.41
N THR A 261 -9.80 6.34 27.25
CA THR A 261 -10.56 5.09 27.45
C THR A 261 -11.95 5.36 28.00
N LEU A 262 -12.07 6.22 29.02
CA LEU A 262 -13.35 6.57 29.64
C LEU A 262 -14.26 7.30 28.65
N LEU A 263 -13.71 8.23 27.86
CA LEU A 263 -14.45 8.93 26.81
C LEU A 263 -14.97 7.95 25.74
N CYS A 264 -14.13 7.00 25.30
CA CYS A 264 -14.52 5.96 24.34
C CYS A 264 -15.64 5.07 24.88
N ILE A 265 -15.56 4.66 26.15
CA ILE A 265 -16.59 3.85 26.80
C ILE A 265 -17.90 4.64 26.91
N LEU A 266 -17.86 5.88 27.39
CA LEU A 266 -19.03 6.73 27.54
C LEU A 266 -19.72 7.00 26.18
N CYS A 267 -18.93 7.31 25.16
CA CYS A 267 -19.42 7.49 23.79
C CYS A 267 -20.01 6.19 23.22
N GLY A 268 -19.33 5.05 23.40
CA GLY A 268 -19.80 3.75 22.91
C GLY A 268 -21.10 3.30 23.57
N VAL A 269 -21.21 3.41 24.90
CA VAL A 269 -22.41 3.01 25.64
C VAL A 269 -23.59 3.92 25.29
N SER A 270 -23.39 5.25 25.27
CA SER A 270 -24.45 6.18 24.89
C SER A 270 -24.93 5.96 23.46
N TYR A 271 -24.02 5.68 22.52
CA TYR A 271 -24.36 5.35 21.13
C TYR A 271 -25.27 4.11 21.02
N ILE A 272 -24.92 3.03 21.74
CA ILE A 272 -25.69 1.78 21.74
C ILE A 272 -27.10 2.02 22.31
N LEU A 273 -27.20 2.74 23.44
CA LEU A 273 -28.47 3.07 24.07
C LEU A 273 -29.36 3.93 23.16
N SER A 274 -28.83 4.98 22.55
CA SER A 274 -29.58 5.81 21.59
C SER A 274 -30.02 5.01 20.37
N ARG A 275 -29.19 4.10 19.84
CA ARG A 275 -29.60 3.22 18.75
C ARG A 275 -30.73 2.28 19.15
N ALA A 276 -30.64 1.65 20.32
CA ALA A 276 -31.66 0.76 20.84
C ALA A 276 -33.00 1.50 21.01
N TYR A 277 -32.96 2.72 21.58
CA TYR A 277 -34.13 3.56 21.74
C TYR A 277 -34.83 3.84 20.40
N ILE A 278 -34.11 4.29 19.37
CA ILE A 278 -34.73 4.59 18.07
C ILE A 278 -35.33 3.33 17.42
N VAL A 279 -34.70 2.16 17.59
CA VAL A 279 -35.25 0.90 17.06
C VAL A 279 -36.55 0.54 17.78
N VAL A 280 -36.58 0.62 19.11
CA VAL A 280 -37.79 0.36 19.90
C VAL A 280 -38.90 1.33 19.52
N GLU A 281 -38.61 2.62 19.45
CA GLU A 281 -39.59 3.65 19.06
C GLU A 281 -40.14 3.45 17.66
N ALA A 282 -39.30 3.02 16.70
CA ALA A 282 -39.76 2.73 15.35
C ALA A 282 -40.82 1.62 15.33
N PHE A 283 -40.75 0.64 16.23
CA PHE A 283 -41.79 -0.40 16.35
C PHE A 283 -43.02 0.08 17.12
N VAL A 284 -42.82 0.91 18.16
CA VAL A 284 -43.92 1.47 18.94
C VAL A 284 -44.76 2.42 18.09
N SER A 285 -44.15 3.22 17.22
CA SER A 285 -44.84 4.16 16.34
C SER A 285 -45.71 3.44 15.30
N ILE A 286 -45.24 2.30 14.75
CA ILE A 286 -46.03 1.47 13.82
C ILE A 286 -47.34 1.00 14.46
N ARG A 287 -47.34 0.65 15.75
CA ARG A 287 -48.56 0.22 16.46
C ARG A 287 -49.59 1.33 16.64
N LYS A 288 -49.16 2.60 16.60
CA LYS A 288 -50.02 3.78 16.85
C LYS A 288 -50.29 4.60 15.57
N MET A 289 -50.14 3.98 14.40
CA MET A 289 -50.40 4.63 13.10
C MET A 289 -51.84 5.16 12.98
N PRO A 290 -52.07 6.28 12.27
CA PRO A 290 -53.41 6.79 11.98
C PRO A 290 -54.27 5.73 11.27
N ARG A 291 -55.58 5.69 11.57
CA ARG A 291 -56.51 4.69 11.01
C ARG A 291 -56.49 4.61 9.48
N GLY A 292 -56.25 5.74 8.80
CA GLY A 292 -56.17 5.80 7.34
C GLY A 292 -55.05 4.97 6.70
N VAL A 293 -54.03 4.52 7.45
CA VAL A 293 -53.00 3.60 6.93
C VAL A 293 -53.52 2.15 6.85
N TYR A 294 -54.54 1.82 7.65
CA TYR A 294 -55.17 0.50 7.68
C TYR A 294 -56.37 0.39 6.74
N GLU A 295 -56.80 1.50 6.12
CA GLU A 295 -57.88 1.52 5.16
C GLU A 295 -57.34 1.02 3.80
N MET A 296 -57.84 -0.14 3.34
CA MET A 296 -57.55 -0.61 1.98
C MET A 296 -58.37 0.21 0.98
N PRO A 297 -57.78 0.66 -0.14
CA PRO A 297 -58.56 1.26 -1.22
C PRO A 297 -59.52 0.20 -1.76
N VAL A 298 -60.82 0.53 -1.68
CA VAL A 298 -61.92 -0.31 -2.17
C VAL A 298 -62.04 -0.20 -3.67
#